data_AF-Q4S9X8-F1
#
_entry.id   AF-Q4S9X8-F1
#
_cell.length_a   1.000
_cell.length_b   1.000
_cell.length_c   1.000
_cell.angle_alpha   90.00
_cell.angle_beta   90.00
_cell.angle_gamma   90.00
#
_symmetry.space_group_name_H-M   'P 1'
#
loop_
_entity.id
_entity.type
_entity.pdbx_description
1 polymer ?
#
loop_
_entity_poly.entity_id
_entity_poly.type
_entity_poly.pdbx_seq_one_letter_code
_entity_poly.pdbx_strand_id
1 'polypeptide(L)' 'VVLGKQLDGIWHTAIVAYGDEFFFGGEGISSCPPVGC' A
#
# COMPACT_ATOMS: atom_id res chain seq x y z
N VAL A 1 2.58 25.63 -2.68
CA VAL A 1 2.75 24.55 -3.69
C VAL A 1 4.09 23.86 -3.42
N VAL A 2 4.10 22.72 -2.72
CA VAL A 2 5.34 22.10 -2.22
C VAL A 2 6.24 21.58 -3.35
N LEU A 3 5.66 21.16 -4.49
CA LEU A 3 6.39 20.56 -5.61
C LEU A 3 6.32 21.35 -6.92
N GLY A 4 5.63 22.50 -6.94
CA GLY A 4 5.38 23.28 -8.16
C GLY A 4 4.62 22.55 -9.28
N LYS A 5 4.07 21.36 -9.02
CA LYS A 5 3.42 20.46 -9.99
C LYS A 5 2.14 19.87 -9.40
N GLN A 6 1.16 19.59 -10.26
CA GLN A 6 -0.02 18.79 -9.92
C GLN A 6 0.42 17.34 -9.72
N LEU A 7 0.07 16.74 -8.58
CA LEU A 7 0.14 15.30 -8.36
C LEU A 7 -1.27 14.79 -8.07
N ASP A 8 -1.64 13.68 -8.69
CA ASP A 8 -2.93 13.03 -8.42
C ASP A 8 -2.95 12.30 -7.07
N GLY A 9 -1.78 11.92 -6.55
CA GLY A 9 -1.64 11.27 -5.24
C GLY A 9 -0.25 10.67 -4.99
N ILE A 10 -0.04 10.20 -3.76
CA ILE A 10 1.09 9.35 -3.37
C ILE A 10 0.49 7.99 -3.04
N TRP A 11 0.88 6.96 -3.79
CA TRP A 11 0.24 5.65 -3.72
C TRP A 11 1.15 4.64 -3.06
N HIS A 12 0.63 3.96 -2.03
CA HIS A 12 1.15 2.69 -1.54
C HIS A 12 0.19 1.60 -2.02
N THR A 13 0.72 0.46 -2.48
CA THR A 13 -0.07 -0.60 -3.11
C THR A 13 0.30 -1.96 -2.54
N ALA A 14 -0.68 -2.86 -2.54
CA ALA A 14 -0.55 -4.23 -2.08
C ALA A 14 -1.22 -5.19 -3.07
N ILE A 15 -0.92 -6.48 -2.95
CA ILE A 15 -1.59 -7.55 -3.68
C ILE A 15 -2.56 -8.25 -2.74
N VAL A 16 -3.81 -8.41 -3.15
CA VAL A 16 -4.77 -9.28 -2.45
C VAL A 16 -4.84 -10.62 -3.14
N ALA A 17 -4.43 -11.68 -2.43
CA ALA A 17 -4.46 -13.06 -2.92
C ALA A 17 -4.72 -14.02 -1.76
N TYR A 18 -5.32 -15.18 -2.02
CA TYR A 18 -5.53 -16.22 -1.00
C TYR A 18 -6.28 -15.77 0.27
N GLY A 19 -7.03 -14.66 0.22
CA GLY A 19 -7.73 -14.10 1.37
C GLY A 19 -6.93 -13.10 2.20
N ASP A 20 -5.67 -12.82 1.83
CA ASP A 20 -4.78 -11.88 2.51
C ASP A 20 -4.29 -10.76 1.57
N GLU A 21 -4.00 -9.60 2.14
CA GLU A 21 -3.29 -8.49 1.52
C GLU A 21 -1.79 -8.59 1.81
N PHE A 22 -0.95 -8.46 0.79
CA PHE A 22 0.50 -8.55 0.85
C PHE A 22 1.15 -7.25 0.37
N PHE A 23 2.04 -6.68 1.18
CA PHE A 23 2.74 -5.44 0.88
C PHE A 23 4.21 -5.50 1.31
N PHE A 24 5.02 -4.60 0.73
CA PHE A 24 6.42 -4.44 1.11
C PHE A 24 6.59 -3.19 1.98
N GLY A 25 7.06 -3.37 3.21
CA GLY A 25 7.29 -2.32 4.19
C GLY A 25 8.74 -2.28 4.69
N GLY A 26 8.97 -1.51 5.77
CA GLY A 26 10.32 -1.34 6.35
C GLY A 26 10.96 -2.63 6.86
N GLU A 27 10.14 -3.63 7.22
CA GLU A 27 10.59 -4.94 7.72
C GLU A 27 10.57 -6.05 6.64
N GLY A 28 10.33 -5.68 5.38
CA GLY A 28 10.24 -6.62 4.27
C GLY A 28 8.79 -6.92 3.86
N ILE A 29 8.51 -8.17 3.49
CA ILE A 29 7.17 -8.59 3.07
C ILE A 29 6.30 -8.81 4.32
N SER A 30 5.13 -8.18 4.34
CA SER A 30 4.13 -8.32 5.40
C SER A 30 2.77 -8.63 4.80
N SER A 31 1.90 -9.25 5.61
CA SER A 31 0.53 -9.55 5.20
C SER A 31 -0.49 -9.26 6.30
N CYS A 32 -1.70 -8.90 5.90
CA CYS A 32 -2.84 -8.69 6.80
C CYS A 32 -4.16 -9.06 6.09
N PRO A 33 -5.27 -9.23 6.83
CA PRO A 33 -6.58 -9.36 6.21
C PRO A 33 -6.90 -8.15 5.31
N PRO A 34 -7.44 -8.34 4.09
CA PRO A 34 -7.64 -7.29 3.08
C PRO A 34 -8.77 -6.32 3.41
N VAL A 35 -9.43 -6.51 4.55
CA VAL A 35 -10.45 -5.63 5.10
C VAL A 35 -10.23 -5.64 6.61
N GLY A 36 -9.66 -4.57 7.15
CA GLY A 36 -9.38 -4.47 8.58
C GLY A 36 -10.65 -4.69 9.41
N CYS A 37 -10.69 -5.81 10.12
CA CYS A 37 -11.55 -6.07 11.27
C CYS A 37 -10.66 -6.20 12.48
#